data_AF-A0A3D8HSQ2-F1
#
_entry.id   AF-A0A3D8HSQ2-F1
#
_cell.length_a   1.000
_cell.length_b   1.000
_cell.length_c   1.000
_cell.angle_alpha   90.00
_cell.angle_beta   90.00
_cell.angle_gamma   90.00
#
_symmetry.space_group_name_H-M   'P 1'
#
loop_
_entity.id
_entity.type
_entity.pdbx_description
1 polymer ?
#
loop_
_entity_poly.entity_id
_entity_poly.type
_entity_poly.pdbx_seq_one_letter_code
_entity_poly.pdbx_strand_id
1 'polypeptide(L)'
;MDSFDFKRLYESIKLVLDLDYKIESLHYDSGSFGNFVIVLQKDEKYIQIQNDRGNKIFVDRGIKSKNNLQWKEIYEIDIIDNEYEALKKLCDDLAQKGFLND
;
A
#
# COMPACT_ATOMS: atom_id res chain seq x y z
N MET A 1 -8.27 -23.56 -0.80
CA MET A 1 -7.25 -22.54 -0.57
C MET A 1 -7.75 -21.33 -1.34
N ASP A 2 -8.35 -20.36 -0.64
CA ASP A 2 -8.89 -19.17 -1.29
C ASP A 2 -7.73 -18.40 -1.91
N SER A 3 -7.74 -18.28 -3.23
CA SER A 3 -6.80 -17.41 -3.94
C SER A 3 -6.99 -16.01 -3.39
N PHE A 4 -5.98 -15.48 -2.71
CA PHE A 4 -5.94 -14.08 -2.33
C PHE A 4 -6.35 -13.21 -3.52
N ASP A 5 -7.53 -12.58 -3.43
CA ASP A 5 -8.12 -11.85 -4.55
C ASP A 5 -7.44 -10.48 -4.67
N PHE A 6 -6.31 -10.50 -5.36
CA PHE A 6 -5.48 -9.33 -5.63
C PHE A 6 -6.25 -8.21 -6.34
N LYS A 7 -7.27 -8.56 -7.13
CA LYS A 7 -8.15 -7.58 -7.77
C LYS A 7 -9.01 -6.88 -6.71
N ARG A 8 -9.51 -7.62 -5.72
CA ARG A 8 -10.26 -7.06 -4.59
C ARG A 8 -9.39 -6.21 -3.66
N LEU A 9 -8.14 -6.63 -3.42
CA LEU A 9 -7.12 -5.82 -2.74
C LEU A 9 -6.95 -4.46 -3.45
N TYR A 10 -6.70 -4.52 -4.75
CA TYR A 10 -6.52 -3.36 -5.61
C TYR A 10 -7.74 -2.42 -5.59
N GLU A 11 -8.95 -2.96 -5.76
CA GLU A 11 -10.18 -2.17 -5.77
C GLU A 11 -10.44 -1.52 -4.40
N SER A 12 -10.12 -2.22 -3.31
CA SER A 12 -10.27 -1.69 -1.95
C SER A 12 -9.31 -0.53 -1.68
N ILE A 13 -8.03 -0.69 -2.00
CA ILE A 13 -7.04 0.38 -1.82
C ILE A 13 -7.41 1.60 -2.67
N LYS A 14 -7.82 1.39 -3.92
CA LYS A 14 -8.28 2.46 -4.81
C LYS A 14 -9.50 3.20 -4.24
N LEU A 15 -10.45 2.48 -3.64
CA LEU A 15 -11.63 3.06 -3.02
C LEU A 15 -11.31 3.87 -1.77
N VAL A 16 -10.42 3.40 -0.89
CA VAL A 16 -10.17 4.09 0.38
C VAL A 16 -9.17 5.23 0.24
N LEU A 17 -8.20 5.13 -0.68
CA LEU A 17 -7.24 6.22 -0.88
C LEU A 17 -7.81 7.39 -1.69
N ASP A 18 -9.06 7.30 -2.18
CA ASP A 18 -9.93 8.29 -2.85
C ASP A 18 -9.31 9.65 -3.20
N LEU A 19 -8.21 9.65 -3.95
CA LEU A 19 -7.42 10.82 -4.30
C LEU A 19 -6.69 10.50 -5.60
N ASP A 20 -6.42 11.53 -6.41
CA ASP A 20 -5.79 11.52 -7.74
C ASP A 20 -4.46 10.74 -7.92
N TYR A 21 -4.02 9.95 -6.93
CA TYR A 21 -2.89 9.05 -7.04
C TYR A 21 -3.09 8.03 -8.15
N LYS A 22 -2.17 8.07 -9.12
CA LYS A 22 -2.06 7.06 -10.18
C LYS A 22 -1.26 5.89 -9.67
N ILE A 23 -1.67 4.68 -10.03
CA ILE A 23 -0.89 3.48 -9.76
C ILE A 23 0.26 3.45 -10.76
N GLU A 24 1.48 3.62 -10.26
CA GLU A 24 2.69 3.60 -11.09
C GLU A 24 3.14 2.16 -11.34
N SER A 25 3.13 1.33 -10.30
CA SER A 25 3.48 -0.08 -10.42
C SER A 25 2.70 -0.96 -9.45
N LEU A 26 2.50 -2.20 -9.87
CA LEU A 26 1.77 -3.23 -9.14
C LEU A 26 2.52 -4.54 -9.34
N HIS A 27 3.08 -5.08 -8.27
CA HIS A 27 3.77 -6.36 -8.28
C HIS A 27 3.11 -7.33 -7.31
N TYR A 28 2.94 -8.57 -7.74
CA TYR A 28 2.43 -9.66 -6.94
C TYR A 28 3.24 -10.92 -7.22
N ASP A 29 3.81 -11.48 -6.17
CA ASP A 29 4.45 -12.78 -6.19
C ASP A 29 3.49 -13.80 -5.56
N SER A 30 2.97 -14.70 -6.39
CA SER A 30 2.06 -15.79 -6.00
C SER A 30 2.75 -16.94 -5.27
N GLY A 31 4.00 -16.75 -4.83
CA GLY A 31 4.71 -17.64 -3.92
C GLY A 31 3.94 -17.90 -2.60
N SER A 32 4.48 -18.79 -1.77
CA SER A 32 3.79 -19.42 -0.63
C SER A 32 3.22 -18.48 0.45
N PHE A 33 3.52 -17.17 0.39
CA PHE A 33 3.07 -16.15 1.34
C PHE A 33 2.45 -14.90 0.68
N GLY A 34 2.21 -14.92 -0.64
CA GLY A 34 1.51 -13.85 -1.36
C GLY A 34 2.12 -12.47 -1.13
N ASN A 35 3.32 -12.21 -1.64
CA ASN A 35 3.93 -10.89 -1.48
C ASN A 35 3.32 -9.92 -2.51
N PHE A 36 2.95 -8.72 -2.09
CA PHE A 36 2.54 -7.64 -2.96
C PHE A 36 3.28 -6.35 -2.68
N VAL A 37 3.43 -5.56 -3.74
CA VAL A 37 3.91 -4.18 -3.69
C VAL A 37 3.02 -3.34 -4.59
N ILE A 38 2.52 -2.23 -4.07
CA ILE A 38 1.69 -1.25 -4.77
C ILE A 38 2.38 0.09 -4.64
N VAL A 39 2.74 0.70 -5.77
CA VAL A 39 3.32 2.05 -5.78
C VAL A 39 2.30 3.02 -6.38
N LEU A 40 1.98 4.03 -5.58
CA LEU A 40 1.06 5.11 -5.88
C LEU A 40 1.86 6.40 -6.06
N GLN A 41 1.55 7.16 -7.11
CA GLN A 41 2.20 8.42 -7.41
C GLN A 41 1.18 9.55 -7.56
N LYS A 42 1.46 10.70 -6.93
CA LYS A 42 0.81 11.98 -7.21
C LYS A 42 1.88 13.06 -7.28
N ASP A 43 1.96 13.75 -8.41
CA ASP A 43 3.02 14.72 -8.71
C ASP A 43 4.43 14.11 -8.49
N GLU A 44 5.24 14.67 -7.60
CA GLU A 44 6.58 14.16 -7.22
C GLU A 44 6.57 13.34 -5.91
N LYS A 45 5.38 13.05 -5.36
CA LYS A 45 5.19 12.27 -4.13
C LYS A 45 4.81 10.83 -4.47
N TYR A 46 5.43 9.88 -3.78
CA TYR A 46 5.19 8.47 -3.95
C TYR A 46 4.78 7.83 -2.62
N ILE A 47 3.91 6.83 -2.69
CA ILE A 47 3.54 5.97 -1.57
C ILE A 47 3.70 4.53 -2.05
N GLN A 48 4.44 3.71 -1.32
CA GLN A 48 4.56 2.29 -1.56
C GLN A 48 3.85 1.54 -0.44
N ILE A 49 2.97 0.61 -0.78
CA ILE A 49 2.28 -0.29 0.14
C ILE A 49 2.75 -1.70 -0.18
N GLN A 50 3.36 -2.38 0.78
CA GLN A 50 3.88 -3.73 0.59
C GLN A 50 3.56 -4.62 1.78
N ASN A 51 3.44 -5.93 1.60
CA ASN A 51 3.38 -6.87 2.73
C ASN A 51 4.69 -7.65 2.88
N ASP A 52 5.06 -7.96 4.12
CA ASP A 52 6.12 -8.94 4.42
C ASP A 52 5.48 -10.28 4.72
N ARG A 53 5.49 -11.17 3.73
CA ARG A 53 5.17 -12.59 3.87
C ARG A 53 3.84 -12.84 4.60
N GLY A 54 2.84 -11.98 4.35
CA GLY A 54 1.48 -12.12 4.87
C GLY A 54 1.27 -11.79 6.36
N ASN A 55 2.29 -11.32 7.10
CA ASN A 55 2.14 -11.02 8.53
C ASN A 55 2.01 -9.53 8.84
N LYS A 56 2.54 -8.67 7.98
CA LYS A 56 2.52 -7.21 8.14
C LYS A 56 2.32 -6.52 6.81
N ILE A 57 1.68 -5.36 6.83
CA ILE A 57 1.64 -4.41 5.72
C ILE A 57 2.42 -3.17 6.13
N PHE A 58 3.30 -2.71 5.25
CA PHE A 58 4.13 -1.54 5.40
C PHE A 58 3.69 -0.48 4.41
N VAL A 59 3.79 0.77 4.84
CA VAL A 59 3.63 1.93 3.98
C VAL A 59 4.89 2.77 4.06
N ASP A 60 5.53 2.92 2.91
CA ASP A 60 6.68 3.77 2.71
C ASP A 60 6.28 5.03 1.94
N ARG A 61 6.84 6.17 2.33
CA ARG A 61 6.79 7.40 1.53
C ARG A 61 8.04 7.48 0.67
N GLY A 62 7.83 7.68 -0.63
CA GLY A 62 8.90 7.93 -1.59
C GLY A 62 8.99 9.42 -1.93
N ILE A 63 10.21 9.97 -1.89
CA ILE A 63 10.52 11.32 -2.40
C ILE A 63 11.47 11.17 -3.58
N LYS A 64 11.04 11.62 -4.76
CA LYS A 64 11.86 11.58 -5.98
C LYS A 64 12.62 12.89 -6.13
N SER A 65 13.94 12.83 -6.12
CA SER A 65 14.81 13.99 -6.38
C SER A 65 15.69 13.72 -7.61
N LYS A 66 15.53 14.48 -8.68
CA LYS A 66 16.26 14.48 -9.98
C LYS A 66 16.57 13.11 -10.62
N ASN A 67 17.31 12.20 -9.95
CA ASN A 67 17.64 10.85 -10.42
C ASN A 67 17.55 9.76 -9.32
N ASN A 68 17.05 10.08 -8.12
CA ASN A 68 17.01 9.13 -7.01
C ASN A 68 15.62 9.14 -6.34
N LEU A 69 15.08 7.96 -6.08
CA LEU A 69 13.86 7.77 -5.30
C LEU A 69 14.26 7.16 -3.95
N GLN A 70 14.04 7.91 -2.89
CA GLN A 70 14.33 7.44 -1.52
C GLN A 70 13.03 7.05 -0.84
N TRP A 71 12.99 5.82 -0.32
CA TRP A 71 11.88 5.29 0.47
C TRP A 71 12.15 5.46 1.95
N LYS A 72 11.12 5.85 2.70
CA LYS A 72 11.12 5.90 4.16
C LYS A 72 9.82 5.31 4.67
N GLU A 73 9.92 4.27 5.48
CA GLU A 73 8.78 3.70 6.19
C GLU A 73 8.12 4.78 7.06
N ILE A 74 6.80 4.91 6.91
CA ILE A 74 5.97 5.85 7.67
C ILE A 74 4.88 5.13 8.47
N TYR A 75 4.59 3.87 8.14
CA TYR A 75 3.58 3.11 8.84
C TYR A 75 3.77 1.59 8.67
N GLU A 76 3.41 0.86 9.73
CA GLU A 76 3.30 -0.60 9.71
C GLU A 76 1.98 -1.01 10.39
N ILE A 77 1.38 -2.10 9.90
CA ILE A 77 0.20 -2.71 10.51
C ILE A 77 0.32 -4.23 10.46
N ASP A 78 0.07 -4.87 11.61
CA ASP A 78 -0.01 -6.32 11.70
C ASP A 78 -1.29 -6.85 11.04
N ILE A 79 -1.15 -7.95 10.31
CA ILE A 79 -2.27 -8.73 9.77
C ILE A 79 -2.67 -9.73 10.85
N ILE A 80 -3.58 -9.32 11.75
CA ILE A 80 -3.97 -10.14 12.91
C ILE A 80 -5.01 -11.20 12.54
N ASP A 81 -5.89 -10.92 11.57
CA ASP A 81 -7.08 -11.75 11.29
C ASP A 81 -7.27 -11.98 9.78
N ASN A 82 -7.46 -10.90 9.01
CA ASN A 82 -7.43 -10.96 7.55
C ASN A 82 -6.83 -9.67 6.94
N GLU A 83 -6.31 -9.80 5.72
CA GLU A 83 -5.65 -8.71 5.01
C GLU A 83 -6.61 -7.56 4.68
N TYR A 84 -7.87 -7.86 4.36
CA TYR A 84 -8.87 -6.85 4.02
C TYR A 84 -9.13 -5.87 5.17
N GLU A 85 -9.31 -6.37 6.39
CA GLU A 85 -9.49 -5.53 7.59
C GLU A 85 -8.22 -4.77 7.94
N ALA A 86 -7.05 -5.38 7.76
CA ALA A 86 -5.76 -4.69 7.93
C ALA A 86 -5.61 -3.52 6.95
N LEU A 87 -6.03 -3.69 5.70
CA LEU A 87 -6.00 -2.64 4.67
C LEU A 87 -7.03 -1.55 4.91
N LYS A 88 -8.23 -1.93 5.33
CA LYS A 88 -9.25 -0.96 5.69
C LYS A 88 -8.77 -0.06 6.83
N LYS A 89 -8.25 -0.67 7.90
CA LYS A 89 -7.67 0.05 9.03
C LYS A 89 -6.47 0.90 8.60
N LEU A 90 -5.61 0.36 7.73
CA LEU A 90 -4.48 1.11 7.16
C LEU A 90 -4.97 2.39 6.49
N CYS A 91 -5.96 2.27 5.62
CA CYS A 91 -6.42 3.41 4.85
C CYS A 91 -7.19 4.42 5.73
N ASP A 92 -7.98 3.95 6.70
CA ASP A 92 -8.61 4.80 7.73
C ASP A 92 -7.54 5.58 8.53
N ASP A 93 -6.46 4.91 8.95
CA ASP A 93 -5.35 5.53 9.68
C ASP A 93 -4.59 6.55 8.82
N LEU A 94 -4.36 6.27 7.54
CA LEU A 94 -3.71 7.19 6.60
C LEU A 94 -4.56 8.44 6.34
N ALA A 95 -5.87 8.28 6.20
CA ALA A 95 -6.81 9.39 6.03
C ALA A 95 -6.92 10.24 7.31
N GLN A 96 -7.05 9.61 8.48
CA GLN A 96 -7.15 10.31 9.76
C GLN A 96 -5.88 11.07 10.13
N LYS A 97 -4.70 10.51 9.84
CA LYS A 97 -3.40 11.15 10.13
C LYS A 97 -3.04 12.26 9.14
N GLY A 98 -3.88 12.53 8.15
CA GLY A 98 -3.67 13.60 7.16
C GLY A 98 -2.51 13.33 6.19
N PHE A 99 -2.00 12.09 6.09
CA PHE A 99 -0.95 11.73 5.13
C PHE A 99 -1.36 11.96 3.67
N LEU A 100 -2.66 11.96 3.43
CA LEU A 100 -3.31 12.03 2.13
C LEU A 100 -3.81 13.44 1.77
N ASN A 101 -3.87 14.36 2.75
CA ASN A 101 -4.45 15.69 2.59
C ASN A 101 -3.40 16.82 2.38
N ASP A 102 -2.13 16.46 2.14
CA ASP A 102 -1.00 17.40 2.00
C ASP A 102 -0.26 17.23 0.67
#